data_AF-A0A455IV65-F1
#
_entry.id   AF-A0A455IV65-F1
#
_cell.length_a   1.000
_cell.length_b   1.000
_cell.length_c   1.000
_cell.angle_alpha   90.00
_cell.angle_beta   90.00
_cell.angle_gamma   90.00
#
_symmetry.space_group_name_H-M   'P 1'
#
loop_
_entity.id
_entity.type
_entity.pdbx_description
1 polymer ?
#
loop_
_entity_poly.entity_id
_entity_poly.type
_entity_poly.pdbx_seq_one_letter_code
_entity_poly.pdbx_strand_id
1 'polypeptide(L)'
;SLHSIALSPSLEQVGYISGSFSSFPQDPVTTRAVEDLPFLSPKLHNPSMRTEDARLRTFHSWPLTFLSPTDLAKAGLYYLGTADKVACFTCGGQLCNWEPKDNAVSEHRRHYPNCPFVENLIRDQQSFNVSNVSMQ
;
A
#
# COMPACT_ATOMS: atom_id res chain seq x y z
N SER A 1 41.55 -45.98 -34.46
CA SER A 1 41.51 -47.45 -34.34
C SER A 1 40.84 -47.81 -33.03
N LEU A 2 39.59 -48.25 -33.07
CA LEU A 2 39.13 -49.65 -33.05
C LEU A 2 38.74 -50.10 -31.62
N HIS A 3 37.44 -50.33 -31.44
CA HIS A 3 36.74 -51.37 -30.64
C HIS A 3 37.09 -51.50 -29.14
N SER A 4 36.13 -51.25 -28.22
CA SER A 4 35.11 -52.19 -27.70
C SER A 4 35.74 -53.43 -27.04
N ILE A 5 35.52 -53.70 -25.75
CA ILE A 5 34.49 -54.63 -25.18
C ILE A 5 34.66 -54.53 -23.65
N ALA A 6 33.71 -53.99 -22.87
CA ALA A 6 32.48 -54.59 -22.35
C ALA A 6 32.70 -55.85 -21.49
N LEU A 7 32.39 -55.76 -20.19
CA LEU A 7 31.85 -56.85 -19.37
C LEU A 7 31.09 -56.23 -18.18
N SER A 8 29.77 -56.11 -18.34
CA SER A 8 28.81 -56.28 -17.24
C SER A 8 28.33 -57.75 -17.28
N PRO A 9 27.87 -58.33 -16.15
CA PRO A 9 26.47 -58.16 -15.74
C PRO A 9 26.37 -57.89 -14.21
N SER A 10 25.53 -56.93 -13.79
CA SER A 10 24.13 -57.13 -13.38
C SER A 10 23.93 -58.15 -12.25
N LEU A 11 23.65 -57.66 -11.05
CA LEU A 11 22.50 -58.15 -10.29
C LEU A 11 21.96 -57.01 -9.43
N GLU A 12 20.67 -56.77 -9.59
CA GLU A 12 19.87 -55.76 -8.93
C GLU A 12 19.74 -56.04 -7.43
N GLN A 13 19.74 -54.99 -6.60
CA GLN A 13 18.80 -54.97 -5.49
C GLN A 13 18.39 -53.54 -5.13
N VAL A 14 17.15 -53.25 -5.51
CA VAL A 14 16.33 -52.11 -5.13
C VAL A 14 16.10 -52.14 -3.61
N GLY A 15 16.23 -50.99 -2.93
CA GLY A 15 15.90 -50.92 -1.50
C GLY A 15 16.00 -49.53 -0.88
N TYR A 16 14.91 -48.77 -1.01
CA TYR A 16 14.40 -47.69 -0.14
C TYR A 16 15.37 -46.81 0.70
N ILE A 17 15.23 -45.50 0.48
CA ILE A 17 15.73 -44.43 1.34
C ILE A 17 15.13 -44.60 2.74
N SER A 18 15.97 -44.79 3.76
CA SER A 18 15.57 -44.64 5.17
C SER A 18 16.44 -43.58 5.81
N GLY A 19 15.85 -42.38 5.95
CA GLY A 19 16.50 -41.21 6.50
C GLY A 19 16.79 -41.35 7.99
N SER A 20 18.01 -41.04 8.38
CA SER A 20 18.37 -40.75 9.76
C SER A 20 18.46 -39.23 9.89
N PHE A 21 17.40 -38.59 10.37
CA PHE A 21 17.43 -37.16 10.69
C PHE A 21 18.21 -37.00 11.98
N SER A 22 19.35 -36.33 11.92
CA SER A 22 20.13 -35.98 13.10
C SER A 22 19.34 -34.98 13.94
N SER A 23 19.24 -35.28 15.23
CA SER A 23 18.59 -34.55 16.31
C SER A 23 18.53 -33.02 16.16
N PHE A 24 17.32 -32.48 16.21
CA PHE A 24 17.06 -31.06 16.47
C PHE A 24 17.35 -30.73 17.94
N PRO A 25 18.19 -29.73 18.25
CA PRO A 25 18.12 -29.05 19.53
C PRO A 25 16.82 -28.24 19.59
N GLN A 26 15.92 -28.60 20.51
CA GLN A 26 14.75 -27.81 20.86
C GLN A 26 15.20 -26.67 21.78
N ASP A 27 15.56 -25.53 21.21
CA ASP A 27 15.70 -24.30 21.99
C ASP A 27 14.31 -23.66 22.19
N PRO A 28 13.97 -23.22 23.41
CA PRO A 28 12.64 -22.75 23.77
C PRO A 28 12.31 -21.45 23.04
N VAL A 29 11.08 -21.39 22.53
CA VAL A 29 10.44 -20.21 21.93
C VAL A 29 10.69 -18.97 22.81
N THR A 30 11.71 -18.21 22.44
CA THR A 30 11.81 -16.81 22.83
C THR A 30 11.02 -16.04 21.80
N THR A 31 9.79 -15.73 22.19
CA THR A 31 8.97 -14.60 21.75
C THR A 31 9.63 -13.69 20.71
N ARG A 32 9.38 -14.04 19.44
CA ARG A 32 9.12 -13.14 18.31
C ARG A 32 9.73 -11.74 18.46
N ALA A 33 11.01 -11.61 18.13
CA ALA A 33 11.46 -10.40 17.46
C ALA A 33 10.73 -10.36 16.12
N VAL A 34 9.63 -9.61 16.05
CA VAL A 34 9.15 -9.12 14.76
C VAL A 34 10.21 -8.14 14.28
N GLU A 35 11.21 -8.66 13.57
CA GLU A 35 12.10 -7.80 12.80
C GLU A 35 11.20 -7.08 11.79
N ASP A 36 11.00 -5.79 12.06
CA ASP A 36 10.19 -4.86 11.30
C ASP A 36 10.66 -4.94 9.84
N LEU A 37 9.89 -5.63 8.99
CA LEU A 37 10.13 -5.69 7.55
C LEU A 37 9.61 -4.37 6.95
N PRO A 38 10.49 -3.40 6.61
CA PRO A 38 10.08 -2.04 6.24
C PRO A 38 9.45 -1.96 4.84
N PHE A 39 9.15 -3.09 4.20
CA PHE A 39 8.73 -3.17 2.79
C PHE A 39 7.24 -3.41 2.58
N LEU A 40 6.45 -3.66 3.63
CA LEU A 40 5.02 -4.02 3.49
C LEU A 40 4.03 -3.00 4.05
N SER A 41 4.49 -1.90 4.67
CA SER A 41 3.61 -0.80 5.07
C SER A 41 4.05 0.51 4.41
N PRO A 42 3.19 1.16 3.59
CA PRO A 42 3.47 2.52 3.15
C PRO A 42 3.64 3.39 4.38
N LYS A 43 4.83 3.98 4.56
CA LYS A 43 5.09 4.91 5.65
C LYS A 43 4.16 6.11 5.49
N LEU A 44 3.13 6.17 6.33
CA LEU A 44 2.21 7.31 6.35
C LEU A 44 2.94 8.52 6.89
N HIS A 45 2.83 9.66 6.20
CA HIS A 45 3.39 10.92 6.68
C HIS A 45 2.79 11.35 8.02
N ASN A 46 1.47 11.18 8.21
CA ASN A 46 0.78 11.48 9.46
C ASN A 46 -0.22 10.37 9.82
N PRO A 47 0.18 9.37 10.64
CA PRO A 47 -0.69 8.26 11.02
C PRO A 47 -1.96 8.67 11.79
N SER A 48 -1.93 9.77 12.54
CA SER A 48 -3.08 10.26 13.30
C SER A 48 -4.21 10.77 12.40
N MET A 49 -3.92 11.05 11.13
CA MET A 49 -4.86 11.54 10.12
C MET A 49 -5.32 10.43 9.15
N ARG A 50 -5.16 9.15 9.54
CA ARG A 50 -5.52 7.99 8.71
C ARG A 50 -7.02 7.92 8.40
N THR A 51 -7.88 8.24 9.35
CA THR A 51 -9.34 8.16 9.17
C THR A 51 -9.90 9.46 8.59
N GLU A 52 -10.94 9.35 7.77
CA GLU A 52 -11.63 10.53 7.21
C GLU A 52 -12.18 11.42 8.32
N ASP A 53 -12.83 10.86 9.34
CA ASP A 53 -13.35 11.61 10.50
C ASP A 53 -12.25 12.39 11.25
N ALA A 54 -11.05 11.82 11.38
CA ALA A 54 -9.94 12.54 12.01
C ALA A 54 -9.55 13.78 11.19
N ARG A 55 -9.47 13.63 9.86
CA ARG A 55 -9.20 14.75 8.95
C ARG A 55 -10.31 15.77 8.98
N LEU A 56 -11.57 15.35 8.92
CA LEU A 56 -12.72 16.26 8.90
C LEU A 56 -12.77 17.16 10.15
N ARG A 57 -12.46 16.60 11.33
CA ARG A 57 -12.39 17.37 12.59
C ARG A 57 -11.37 18.50 12.58
N THR A 58 -10.35 18.45 11.72
CA THR A 58 -9.36 19.53 11.61
C THR A 58 -9.94 20.80 10.98
N PHE A 59 -11.04 20.70 10.21
CA PHE A 59 -11.63 21.80 9.45
C PHE A 59 -12.59 22.70 10.25
N HIS A 60 -12.55 22.67 11.58
CA HIS A 60 -13.48 23.45 12.42
C HIS A 60 -13.48 24.96 12.08
N SER A 61 -12.34 25.52 11.70
CA SER A 61 -12.16 26.94 11.34
C SER A 61 -11.78 27.15 9.86
N TRP A 62 -12.25 26.27 8.97
CA TRP A 62 -11.97 26.37 7.54
C TRP A 62 -12.57 27.65 6.93
N PRO A 63 -11.78 28.48 6.22
CA PRO A 63 -12.25 29.80 5.79
C PRO A 63 -12.99 29.81 4.45
N LEU A 64 -12.89 28.76 3.64
CA LEU A 64 -13.44 28.75 2.28
C LEU A 64 -14.83 28.10 2.25
N THR A 65 -15.81 28.81 1.68
CA THR A 65 -17.20 28.34 1.57
C THR A 65 -17.49 27.58 0.29
N PHE A 66 -16.71 27.82 -0.77
CA PHE A 66 -16.89 27.17 -2.07
C PHE A 66 -16.25 25.78 -2.15
N LEU A 67 -15.37 25.43 -1.20
CA LEU A 67 -14.66 24.16 -1.19
C LEU A 67 -14.98 23.39 0.09
N SER A 68 -15.63 22.24 -0.07
CA SER A 68 -16.16 21.43 1.02
C SER A 68 -15.04 20.76 1.83
N PRO A 69 -15.01 20.94 3.16
CA PRO A 69 -14.15 20.15 4.06
C PRO A 69 -14.30 18.65 3.88
N THR A 70 -15.50 18.17 3.58
CA THR A 70 -15.77 16.74 3.34
C THR A 70 -15.03 16.25 2.09
N ASP A 71 -15.02 17.04 1.01
CA ASP A 71 -14.34 16.65 -0.23
C ASP A 71 -12.81 16.65 -0.05
N LEU A 72 -12.28 17.62 0.72
CA LEU A 72 -10.87 17.65 1.12
C LEU A 72 -10.50 16.43 1.97
N ALA A 73 -11.31 16.10 2.98
CA ALA A 73 -11.08 14.94 3.84
C ALA A 73 -11.12 13.63 3.05
N LYS A 74 -12.06 13.46 2.12
CA LYS A 74 -12.13 12.31 1.20
C LYS A 74 -10.92 12.21 0.27
N ALA A 75 -10.37 13.34 -0.16
CA ALA A 75 -9.14 13.40 -0.94
C ALA A 75 -7.87 13.10 -0.12
N GLY A 76 -8.00 12.76 1.17
CA GLY A 76 -6.89 12.42 2.04
C GLY A 76 -6.22 13.66 2.66
N LEU A 77 -6.86 14.83 2.61
CA LEU A 77 -6.31 16.10 3.06
C LEU A 77 -6.89 16.49 4.42
N TYR A 78 -6.07 17.09 5.27
CA TYR A 78 -6.48 17.68 6.56
C TYR A 78 -6.00 19.13 6.65
N TYR A 79 -6.72 19.96 7.39
CA TYR A 79 -6.42 21.38 7.55
C TYR A 79 -5.23 21.60 8.48
N LEU A 80 -4.35 22.53 8.10
CA LEU A 80 -3.18 22.91 8.90
C LEU A 80 -3.47 24.04 9.91
N GLY A 81 -4.68 24.61 9.90
CA GLY A 81 -5.07 25.68 10.84
C GLY A 81 -4.67 27.09 10.41
N THR A 82 -4.04 27.25 9.24
CA THR A 82 -3.58 28.55 8.73
C THR A 82 -4.03 28.77 7.29
N ALA A 83 -4.68 29.91 7.03
CA ALA A 83 -5.21 30.28 5.71
C ALA A 83 -6.06 29.15 5.12
N ASP A 84 -5.82 28.75 3.88
CA ASP A 84 -6.48 27.64 3.20
C ASP A 84 -5.55 26.44 3.00
N LYS A 85 -4.52 26.31 3.86
CA LYS A 85 -3.49 25.29 3.72
C LYS A 85 -3.96 23.93 4.25
N VAL A 86 -3.82 22.90 3.43
CA VAL A 86 -4.11 21.52 3.79
C VAL A 86 -2.91 20.62 3.50
N ALA A 87 -2.83 19.46 4.15
CA ALA A 87 -1.79 18.47 3.90
C ALA A 87 -2.36 17.07 3.74
N CYS A 88 -1.70 16.22 2.95
CA CYS A 88 -2.06 14.81 2.85
C CYS A 88 -1.46 13.98 3.99
N PHE A 89 -2.25 13.10 4.59
CA PHE A 89 -1.76 12.19 5.64
C PHE A 89 -0.81 11.09 5.14
N THR A 90 -0.86 10.78 3.84
CA THR A 90 -0.05 9.70 3.23
C THR A 90 1.25 10.24 2.67
N CYS A 91 1.20 11.15 1.69
CA CYS A 91 2.40 11.67 1.02
C CYS A 91 2.99 12.92 1.70
N GLY A 92 2.26 13.58 2.60
CA GLY A 92 2.69 14.83 3.23
C GLY A 92 2.62 16.07 2.34
N GLY A 93 2.19 15.92 1.09
CA GLY A 93 2.02 17.03 0.15
C GLY A 93 1.05 18.09 0.69
N GLN A 94 1.39 19.37 0.50
CA GLN A 94 0.61 20.51 0.96
C GLN A 94 0.00 21.27 -0.21
N LEU A 95 -1.26 21.67 -0.05
CA LEU A 95 -1.99 22.45 -1.05
C LEU A 95 -2.57 23.70 -0.39
N CYS A 96 -2.65 24.78 -1.16
CA CYS A 96 -3.16 26.08 -0.74
C CYS A 96 -3.50 26.91 -1.98
N ASN A 97 -4.04 28.11 -1.75
CA ASN A 97 -4.49 29.03 -2.79
C ASN A 97 -5.60 28.41 -3.67
N TRP A 98 -6.59 27.80 -3.02
CA TRP A 98 -7.70 27.12 -3.69
C TRP A 98 -8.60 28.09 -4.46
N GLU A 99 -9.02 27.68 -5.65
CA GLU A 99 -9.93 28.42 -6.51
C GLU A 99 -11.33 27.76 -6.55
N PRO A 100 -12.41 28.52 -6.85
CA PRO A 100 -13.78 27.98 -6.88
C PRO A 100 -14.04 26.80 -7.83
N LYS A 101 -13.14 26.54 -8.78
CA LYS A 101 -13.27 25.43 -9.74
C LYS A 101 -12.38 24.23 -9.39
N ASP A 102 -11.60 24.33 -8.33
CA ASP A 102 -10.67 23.29 -7.95
C ASP A 102 -11.41 22.08 -7.39
N ASN A 103 -10.92 20.91 -7.76
CA ASN A 103 -11.37 19.65 -7.21
C ASN A 103 -10.24 19.04 -6.37
N ALA A 104 -10.54 18.72 -5.10
CA ALA A 104 -9.54 18.27 -4.13
C ALA A 104 -8.71 17.07 -4.60
N VAL A 105 -9.35 16.05 -5.17
CA VAL A 105 -8.67 14.84 -5.67
C VAL A 105 -7.84 15.15 -6.92
N SER A 106 -8.39 15.95 -7.82
CA SER A 106 -7.73 16.33 -9.07
C SER A 106 -6.47 17.16 -8.81
N GLU A 107 -6.57 18.16 -7.93
CA GLU A 107 -5.44 18.99 -7.51
C GLU A 107 -4.40 18.15 -6.76
N HIS A 108 -4.84 17.29 -5.84
CA HIS A 108 -3.94 16.39 -5.13
C HIS A 108 -3.13 15.51 -6.10
N ARG A 109 -3.77 14.88 -7.09
CA ARG A 109 -3.05 14.13 -8.13
C ARG A 109 -2.13 15.04 -8.96
N ARG A 110 -2.61 16.23 -9.35
CA ARG A 110 -1.87 17.14 -10.24
C ARG A 110 -0.53 17.55 -9.64
N HIS A 111 -0.50 17.88 -8.35
CA HIS A 111 0.72 18.31 -7.65
C HIS A 111 1.52 17.16 -7.06
N TYR A 112 0.86 16.08 -6.64
CA TYR A 112 1.49 14.91 -6.02
C TYR A 112 1.09 13.61 -6.73
N PRO A 113 1.54 13.41 -7.99
CA PRO A 113 1.08 12.30 -8.83
C PRO A 113 1.44 10.92 -8.28
N ASN A 114 2.52 10.82 -7.49
CA ASN A 114 3.01 9.58 -6.89
C ASN A 114 2.45 9.32 -5.47
N CYS A 115 1.35 9.98 -5.10
CA CYS A 115 0.75 9.80 -3.78
C CYS A 115 0.01 8.45 -3.74
N PRO A 116 0.42 7.49 -2.87
CA PRO A 116 -0.22 6.16 -2.84
C PRO A 116 -1.73 6.23 -2.54
N PHE A 117 -2.16 7.22 -1.75
CA PHE A 117 -3.58 7.40 -1.45
C PHE A 117 -4.38 7.83 -2.67
N VAL A 118 -3.89 8.81 -3.45
CA VAL A 118 -4.62 9.34 -4.61
C VAL A 118 -4.64 8.33 -5.76
N GLU A 119 -3.55 7.59 -5.97
CA GLU A 119 -3.47 6.52 -6.96
C GLU A 119 -4.52 5.43 -6.69
N ASN A 120 -4.59 4.97 -5.43
CA ASN A 120 -5.57 3.97 -5.03
C ASN A 120 -7.01 4.48 -5.18
N LEU A 121 -7.27 5.72 -4.75
CA LEU A 121 -8.60 6.34 -4.86
C LEU A 121 -9.10 6.38 -6.31
N ILE A 122 -8.24 6.71 -7.26
CA ILE A 122 -8.60 6.79 -8.68
C ILE A 122 -8.86 5.40 -9.27
N ARG A 123 -8.02 4.42 -8.91
CA ARG A 123 -8.22 3.03 -9.35
C ARG A 123 -9.56 2.49 -8.87
N ASP A 124 -9.93 2.77 -7.63
CA ASP A 124 -11.20 2.35 -7.06
C ASP A 124 -12.38 3.01 -7.80
N GLN A 125 -12.29 4.31 -8.11
CA GLN A 125 -13.30 5.01 -8.91
C GLN A 125 -13.48 4.44 -10.32
N GLN A 126 -12.40 3.98 -10.97
CA GLN A 126 -12.48 3.35 -12.29
C GLN A 126 -13.16 1.97 -12.23
N SER A 127 -12.98 1.23 -11.14
CA SER A 127 -13.63 -0.07 -10.93
C SER A 127 -15.16 0.04 -10.90
N PHE A 128 -15.70 1.11 -10.33
CA PHE A 128 -17.16 1.32 -10.29
C PHE A 128 -17.74 1.72 -11.65
N ASN A 129 -16.94 2.33 -12.52
CA ASN A 129 -17.38 2.74 -13.86
C ASN A 129 -17.47 1.56 -14.82
N VAL A 130 -16.60 0.56 -14.71
CA VAL A 130 -16.60 -0.63 -15.59
C VAL A 130 -17.82 -1.54 -15.29
N SER A 131 -18.26 -1.62 -14.03
CA SER A 131 -19.42 -2.44 -13.65
C SER A 131 -20.75 -1.95 -14.23
N ASN A 132 -20.81 -0.73 -14.77
CA ASN A 132 -22.03 -0.11 -15.29
C ASN A 132 -22.08 -0.06 -16.84
N VAL A 133 -21.07 -0.58 -17.55
CA VAL A 133 -21.02 -0.59 -19.03
C VAL A 133 -21.34 -1.98 -19.62
N SER A 134 -21.54 -3.02 -18.80
CA SER A 134 -21.78 -4.39 -19.26
C SER A 134 -23.25 -4.83 -19.33
N MET A 135 -24.21 -3.91 -19.37
CA MET A 135 -25.63 -4.22 -19.63
C MET A 135 -26.23 -3.29 -20.70
N GLN A 136 -25.66 -3.30 -21.91
CA GLN A 136 -26.30 -2.71 -23.08
C GLN A 136 -26.03 -3.52 -24.33
#